data_AF-A0A5U9WRT5-F1
#
_entry.id   AF-A0A5U9WRT5-F1
#
_cell.length_a   1.000
_cell.length_b   1.000
_cell.length_c   1.000
_cell.angle_alpha   90.00
_cell.angle_beta   90.00
_cell.angle_gamma   90.00
#
_symmetry.space_group_name_H-M   'P 1'
#
loop_
_entity.id
_entity.type
_entity.pdbx_description
1 polymer ?
#
loop_
_entity_poly.entity_id
_entity_poly.type
_entity_poly.pdbx_seq_one_letter_code
_entity_poly.pdbx_strand_id
1 'polypeptide(L)'
;TIAHPSKELKFIQREITEYLTDKLPVHECAFAYKKGSSIKTNAQVHLHTKYLLKMDFENFFPSITPRLFFSKLRLANIDLTADDKVLLENILFFKSKRNSNLRLSIGAPSSPLISNFVMYFWDIEVQEI
;
A
#
# COMPACT_ATOMS: atom_id res chain seq x y z
N THR A 1 -14.83 9.44 -0.34
CA THR A 1 -15.29 9.20 -1.72
C THR A 1 -14.51 8.06 -2.31
N ILE A 2 -15.18 7.01 -2.77
CA ILE A 2 -14.54 5.90 -3.48
C ILE A 2 -14.26 6.40 -4.90
N ALA A 3 -12.99 6.34 -5.33
CA ALA A 3 -12.63 6.69 -6.70
C ALA A 3 -12.59 5.39 -7.50
N HIS A 4 -13.46 5.28 -8.50
CA HIS A 4 -13.46 4.14 -9.40
C HIS A 4 -12.58 4.46 -10.62
N PRO A 5 -11.38 3.88 -10.73
CA PRO A 5 -10.59 4.00 -11.94
C PRO A 5 -11.36 3.44 -13.14
N SER A 6 -11.08 3.99 -14.33
CA SER A 6 -11.65 3.47 -15.58
C SER A 6 -11.28 2.00 -15.77
N LYS A 7 -12.00 1.29 -16.64
CA LYS A 7 -11.76 -0.14 -16.88
C LYS A 7 -10.33 -0.38 -17.39
N GLU A 8 -9.85 0.51 -18.25
CA GLU A 8 -8.50 0.50 -18.83
C GLU A 8 -7.45 0.74 -17.74
N LEU A 9 -7.66 1.74 -16.88
CA LEU A 9 -6.73 2.03 -15.80
C LEU A 9 -6.68 0.88 -14.78
N LYS A 10 -7.81 0.24 -14.48
CA LYS A 10 -7.83 -0.97 -13.64
C LYS A 10 -7.01 -2.11 -14.23
N PHE A 11 -7.10 -2.30 -15.55
CA PHE A 11 -6.31 -3.31 -16.23
C PHE A 11 -4.81 -3.02 -16.07
N ILE A 12 -4.37 -1.81 -16.40
CA ILE A 12 -2.97 -1.39 -16.25
C ILE A 12 -2.49 -1.51 -14.79
N GLN A 13 -3.31 -1.05 -13.83
CA GLN A 13 -2.97 -1.15 -12.42
C GLN A 13 -2.82 -2.60 -11.95
N ARG A 14 -3.59 -3.56 -12.48
CA ARG A 14 -3.43 -4.98 -12.16
C ARG A 14 -2.11 -5.52 -12.69
N GLU A 15 -1.80 -5.28 -13.95
CA GLU A 15 -0.53 -5.70 -14.57
C GLU A 15 0.68 -5.15 -13.80
N ILE A 16 0.65 -3.86 -13.44
CA ILE A 16 1.71 -3.24 -12.64
C ILE A 16 1.77 -3.83 -11.23
N THR A 17 0.61 -4.11 -10.61
CA THR A 17 0.58 -4.73 -9.28
C THR A 17 1.22 -6.10 -9.29
N GLU A 18 0.91 -6.93 -10.29
CA GLU A 18 1.53 -8.25 -10.46
C GLU A 18 3.05 -8.11 -10.64
N TYR A 19 3.49 -7.19 -11.51
CA TYR A 19 4.92 -6.92 -11.71
C TYR A 19 5.64 -6.43 -10.44
N LEU A 20 4.98 -5.61 -9.62
CA LEU A 20 5.53 -5.03 -8.39
C LEU A 20 5.45 -5.98 -7.19
N THR A 21 4.58 -6.99 -7.21
CA THR A 21 4.35 -7.89 -6.06
C THR A 21 5.64 -8.57 -5.61
N ASP A 22 6.49 -8.99 -6.55
CA ASP A 22 7.75 -9.66 -6.23
C ASP A 22 8.89 -8.68 -5.89
N LYS A 23 8.68 -7.37 -6.09
CA LYS A 23 9.70 -6.34 -5.86
C LYS A 23 9.47 -5.55 -4.58
N LEU A 24 8.22 -5.40 -4.17
CA LEU A 24 7.86 -4.62 -3.00
C LEU A 24 7.79 -5.53 -1.77
N PRO A 25 8.67 -5.35 -0.77
CA PRO A 25 8.60 -6.13 0.45
C PRO A 25 7.30 -5.86 1.21
N VAL A 26 6.76 -6.90 1.82
CA VAL A 26 5.59 -6.85 2.71
C VAL A 26 5.97 -7.58 3.98
N HIS A 27 5.57 -7.02 5.12
CA HIS A 27 5.96 -7.57 6.41
C HIS A 27 5.28 -8.92 6.66
N GLU A 28 5.93 -9.82 7.39
CA GLU A 28 5.38 -11.16 7.63
C GLU A 28 4.10 -11.12 8.48
N CYS A 29 4.03 -10.18 9.44
CA CYS A 29 2.86 -9.91 10.27
C CYS A 29 1.73 -9.18 9.52
N ALA A 30 1.92 -8.76 8.27
CA ALA A 30 0.88 -8.15 7.47
C ALA A 30 -0.07 -9.23 6.91
N PHE A 31 -1.24 -9.38 7.53
CA PHE A 31 -2.27 -10.31 7.09
C PHE A 31 -3.23 -9.72 6.05
N ALA A 32 -3.27 -8.39 5.90
CA ALA A 32 -4.13 -7.74 4.92
C ALA A 32 -3.61 -7.96 3.50
N TYR A 33 -4.52 -8.18 2.54
CA TYR A 33 -4.25 -8.18 1.10
C TYR A 33 -3.16 -9.16 0.59
N LYS A 34 -2.75 -10.11 1.43
CA LYS A 34 -1.73 -11.11 1.11
C LYS A 34 -2.40 -12.40 0.66
N LYS A 35 -1.91 -12.97 -0.44
CA LYS A 35 -2.39 -14.26 -0.95
C LYS A 35 -2.16 -15.35 0.09
N GLY A 36 -3.19 -16.11 0.43
CA GLY A 36 -3.13 -17.17 1.44
C GLY A 36 -3.33 -16.71 2.89
N SER A 37 -3.43 -15.39 3.14
CA SER A 37 -3.81 -14.87 4.45
C SER A 37 -5.33 -14.89 4.64
N SER A 38 -5.78 -15.09 5.87
CA SER A 38 -7.20 -15.05 6.24
C SER A 38 -7.42 -14.30 7.55
N ILE A 39 -8.65 -13.82 7.76
CA ILE A 39 -9.04 -13.21 9.05
C ILE A 39 -8.86 -14.22 10.19
N LYS A 40 -9.13 -15.50 9.92
CA LYS A 40 -8.93 -16.60 10.88
C LYS A 40 -7.47 -16.74 11.29
N THR A 41 -6.54 -16.76 10.33
CA THR A 41 -5.11 -16.89 10.63
C THR A 41 -4.60 -15.70 11.42
N ASN A 42 -5.07 -14.47 11.12
CA ASN A 42 -4.74 -13.30 11.93
C ASN A 42 -5.24 -13.45 13.38
N ALA A 43 -6.52 -13.83 13.55
CA ALA A 43 -7.11 -14.02 14.88
C ALA A 43 -6.42 -15.13 15.70
N GLN A 44 -5.91 -16.18 15.04
CA GLN A 44 -5.20 -17.27 15.71
C GLN A 44 -3.91 -16.81 16.39
N VAL A 45 -3.19 -15.84 15.82
CA VAL A 45 -1.95 -15.27 16.43
C VAL A 45 -2.26 -14.61 17.77
N HIS A 46 -3.47 -14.10 17.96
CA HIS A 46 -3.88 -13.40 19.18
C HIS A 46 -4.62 -14.26 20.20
N LEU A 47 -4.86 -15.55 19.93
CA LEU A 47 -5.75 -16.42 20.73
C LEU A 47 -5.40 -16.48 22.23
N HIS A 48 -4.11 -16.38 22.56
CA HIS A 48 -3.61 -16.50 23.92
C HIS A 48 -3.17 -15.16 24.53
N THR A 49 -3.50 -14.04 23.88
CA THR A 49 -3.16 -12.71 24.39
C THR A 49 -4.20 -12.22 25.40
N LYS A 50 -3.73 -11.74 26.57
CA LYS A 50 -4.62 -11.27 27.65
C LYS A 50 -5.17 -9.86 27.40
N TYR A 51 -4.42 -9.04 26.68
CA TYR A 51 -4.77 -7.67 26.34
C TYR A 51 -4.46 -7.44 24.86
N LEU A 52 -5.35 -6.72 24.17
CA LEU A 52 -5.20 -6.38 22.77
C LEU A 52 -5.25 -4.85 22.60
N LEU A 53 -4.18 -4.28 22.05
CA LEU A 53 -4.16 -2.90 21.63
C LEU A 53 -4.83 -2.79 20.25
N LYS A 54 -5.85 -1.94 20.15
CA LYS A 54 -6.51 -1.63 18.87
C LYS A 54 -6.17 -0.21 18.45
N MET A 55 -5.60 -0.06 17.25
CA MET A 55 -5.25 1.22 16.65
C MET A 55 -5.81 1.28 15.22
N ASP A 56 -6.05 2.48 14.71
CA ASP A 56 -6.48 2.71 13.34
C ASP A 56 -5.90 4.03 12.81
N PHE A 57 -5.67 4.10 11.50
CA PHE A 57 -5.19 5.30 10.83
C PHE A 57 -6.34 6.07 10.20
N GLU A 58 -6.50 7.33 10.56
CA GLU A 58 -7.48 8.19 9.90
C GLU A 58 -7.10 8.41 8.43
N ASN A 59 -8.06 8.23 7.52
CA ASN A 59 -7.89 8.48 6.09
C ASN A 59 -6.65 7.76 5.51
N PHE A 60 -6.41 6.51 5.90
CA PHE A 60 -5.22 5.74 5.55
C PHE A 60 -4.80 5.79 4.07
N PHE A 61 -5.66 5.39 3.12
CA PHE A 61 -5.29 5.48 1.70
C PHE A 61 -5.04 6.94 1.25
N PRO A 62 -5.93 7.91 1.52
CA PRO A 62 -5.67 9.32 1.22
C PRO A 62 -4.40 9.92 1.83
N SER A 63 -3.88 9.37 2.95
CA SER A 63 -2.65 9.87 3.59
C SER A 63 -1.38 9.40 2.89
N ILE A 64 -1.47 8.35 2.06
CA ILE A 64 -0.36 7.85 1.25
C ILE A 64 -0.20 8.72 0.00
N THR A 65 0.92 9.44 -0.06
CA THR A 65 1.30 10.36 -1.15
C THR A 65 2.41 9.78 -2.03
N PRO A 66 2.58 10.26 -3.29
CA PRO A 66 3.71 9.86 -4.12
C PRO A 66 5.06 10.08 -3.44
N ARG A 67 5.21 11.21 -2.72
CA ARG A 67 6.42 11.54 -1.97
C ARG A 67 6.76 10.47 -0.93
N LEU A 68 5.76 10.00 -0.19
CA LEU A 68 5.93 8.93 0.80
C LEU A 68 6.28 7.60 0.12
N PHE A 69 5.58 7.24 -0.96
CA PHE A 69 5.86 6.01 -1.68
C PHE A 69 7.28 5.97 -2.25
N PHE A 70 7.73 7.04 -2.93
CA PHE A 70 9.07 7.11 -3.49
C PHE A 70 10.16 7.20 -2.42
N SER A 71 9.89 7.77 -1.24
CA SER A 71 10.84 7.73 -0.15
C SER A 71 11.01 6.31 0.40
N LYS A 72 9.92 5.54 0.53
CA LYS A 72 9.98 4.12 0.93
C LYS A 72 10.66 3.24 -0.13
N LEU A 73 10.43 3.48 -1.42
CA LEU A 73 11.16 2.78 -2.50
C LEU A 73 12.68 2.98 -2.41
N ARG A 74 13.10 4.21 -2.13
CA ARG A 74 14.52 4.51 -1.92
C ARG A 74 15.10 3.76 -0.71
N LEU A 75 14.36 3.68 0.39
CA LEU A 75 14.78 2.91 1.58
C LEU A 75 14.86 1.41 1.29
N ALA A 76 14.04 0.90 0.38
CA ALA A 76 14.09 -0.50 -0.07
C ALA A 76 15.20 -0.78 -1.10
N ASN A 77 16.04 0.21 -1.43
CA ASN A 77 17.04 0.14 -2.51
C ASN A 77 16.45 -0.22 -3.88
N ILE A 78 15.23 0.27 -4.16
CA ILE A 78 14.56 0.10 -5.46
C ILE A 78 14.76 1.38 -6.26
N ASP A 79 15.69 1.32 -7.21
CA ASP A 79 15.97 2.43 -8.11
C ASP A 79 15.01 2.43 -9.31
N LEU A 80 14.51 3.63 -9.63
CA LEU A 80 13.60 3.88 -10.73
C LEU A 80 14.12 5.03 -11.59
N THR A 81 13.94 4.91 -12.90
CA THR A 81 14.24 6.01 -13.83
C THR A 81 13.30 7.19 -13.60
N ALA A 82 13.61 8.34 -14.18
CA ALA A 82 12.73 9.51 -14.12
C ALA A 82 11.36 9.20 -14.78
N ASP A 83 11.38 8.48 -15.90
CA ASP A 83 10.17 8.11 -16.65
C ASP A 83 9.31 7.12 -15.86
N ASP A 84 9.92 6.13 -15.20
CA ASP A 84 9.19 5.19 -14.33
C ASP A 84 8.48 5.90 -13.19
N LYS A 85 9.13 6.91 -12.58
CA LYS A 85 8.53 7.69 -11.49
C LYS A 85 7.30 8.46 -11.98
N VAL A 86 7.40 9.11 -13.13
CA VAL A 86 6.26 9.85 -13.73
C VAL A 86 5.14 8.88 -14.09
N LEU A 87 5.47 7.71 -14.66
CA LEU A 87 4.50 6.68 -15.03
C LEU A 87 3.76 6.15 -13.79
N LEU A 88 4.50 5.71 -12.77
CA LEU A 88 3.93 5.17 -11.53
C LEU A 88 3.13 6.23 -10.77
N GLU A 89 3.59 7.48 -10.75
CA GLU A 89 2.86 8.57 -10.11
C GLU A 89 1.46 8.75 -10.73
N ASN A 90 1.38 8.76 -12.06
CA ASN A 90 0.12 8.95 -12.80
C ASN A 90 -0.81 7.73 -12.75
N ILE A 91 -0.25 6.52 -12.63
CA ILE A 91 -1.06 5.29 -12.59
C ILE A 91 -1.55 4.99 -11.18
N LEU A 92 -0.70 5.16 -10.17
CA LEU A 92 -1.01 4.73 -8.80
C LEU A 92 -1.77 5.80 -8.00
N PHE A 93 -1.55 7.08 -8.31
CA PHE A 93 -2.11 8.19 -7.53
C PHE A 93 -3.08 9.02 -8.35
N PHE A 94 -4.02 9.67 -7.65
CA PHE A 94 -5.01 10.54 -8.30
C PHE A 94 -5.24 11.81 -7.49
N LYS A 95 -5.75 12.84 -8.16
CA LYS A 95 -6.25 14.06 -7.51
C LYS A 95 -7.76 13.96 -7.38
N SER A 96 -8.26 14.18 -6.17
CA SER A 96 -9.70 14.18 -5.91
C SER A 96 -10.40 15.47 -6.36
N LYS A 97 -9.66 16.58 -6.40
CA LYS A 97 -10.09 17.89 -6.90
C LYS A 97 -8.89 18.49 -7.66
N ARG A 98 -9.14 19.43 -8.57
CA ARG A 98 -8.06 20.07 -9.37
C ARG A 98 -6.92 20.64 -8.51
N ASN A 99 -7.26 21.17 -7.32
CA ASN A 99 -6.30 21.77 -6.37
C ASN A 99 -5.90 20.83 -5.22
N SER A 100 -6.26 19.55 -5.25
CA SER A 100 -5.85 18.61 -4.20
C SER A 100 -4.52 17.94 -4.52
N ASN A 101 -3.79 17.55 -3.48
CA ASN A 101 -2.58 16.74 -3.62
C ASN A 101 -2.91 15.36 -4.20
N LEU A 102 -1.92 14.76 -4.87
CA LEU A 102 -1.95 13.37 -5.31
C LEU A 102 -1.96 12.45 -4.09
N ARG A 103 -2.85 11.47 -4.14
CA ARG A 103 -3.06 10.51 -3.06
C ARG A 103 -3.51 9.17 -3.60
N LEU A 104 -3.37 8.13 -2.78
CA LEU A 104 -3.83 6.80 -3.12
C LEU A 104 -5.37 6.74 -3.02
N SER A 105 -6.02 6.01 -3.93
CA SER A 105 -7.48 5.88 -3.94
C SER A 105 -7.95 4.67 -3.16
N ILE A 106 -9.13 4.80 -2.56
CA ILE A 106 -9.87 3.65 -2.06
C ILE A 106 -10.56 2.98 -3.26
N GLY A 107 -10.27 1.70 -3.49
CA GLY A 107 -10.90 0.89 -4.54
C GLY A 107 -10.09 0.73 -5.83
N ALA A 108 -8.87 1.27 -5.92
CA ALA A 108 -7.96 0.88 -7.00
C ALA A 108 -7.31 -0.48 -6.70
N PRO A 109 -7.16 -1.37 -7.70
CA PRO A 109 -6.52 -2.68 -7.54
C PRO A 109 -5.07 -2.63 -7.05
N SER A 110 -4.34 -1.52 -7.31
CA SER A 110 -2.97 -1.36 -6.84
C SER A 110 -2.85 -0.88 -5.39
N SER A 111 -3.87 -0.16 -4.87
CA SER A 111 -3.81 0.43 -3.54
C SER A 111 -3.46 -0.55 -2.41
N PRO A 112 -4.02 -1.78 -2.36
CA PRO A 112 -3.67 -2.77 -1.36
C PRO A 112 -2.17 -3.09 -1.26
N LEU A 113 -1.51 -3.29 -2.41
CA LEU A 113 -0.08 -3.62 -2.45
C LEU A 113 0.75 -2.41 -2.01
N ILE A 114 0.45 -1.23 -2.57
CA ILE A 114 1.18 0.00 -2.27
C ILE A 114 1.05 0.36 -0.79
N SER A 115 -0.13 0.21 -0.19
CA SER A 115 -0.32 0.50 1.22
C SER A 115 0.43 -0.48 2.14
N ASN A 116 0.44 -1.78 1.82
CA ASN A 116 1.21 -2.76 2.57
C ASN A 116 2.70 -2.47 2.50
N PHE A 117 3.22 -2.15 1.31
CA PHE A 117 4.62 -1.78 1.13
C PHE A 117 5.01 -0.53 1.93
N VAL A 118 4.16 0.50 1.94
CA VAL A 118 4.44 1.71 2.74
C VAL A 118 4.49 1.40 4.23
N MET A 119 3.62 0.50 4.69
CA MET A 119 3.58 0.05 6.10
C MET A 119 4.71 -0.90 6.48
N TYR A 120 5.37 -1.56 5.52
CA TYR A 120 6.47 -2.48 5.78
C TYR A 120 7.53 -1.94 6.76
N PHE A 121 7.98 -0.70 6.52
CA PHE A 121 8.99 -0.07 7.38
C PHE A 121 8.45 0.27 8.77
N TRP A 122 7.17 0.65 8.86
CA TRP A 122 6.54 0.89 10.16
C TRP A 122 6.35 -0.42 10.94
N ASP A 123 5.97 -1.51 10.25
CA ASP A 123 5.84 -2.83 10.86
C ASP A 123 7.20 -3.32 11.42
N ILE A 124 8.32 -3.06 10.72
CA ILE A 124 9.67 -3.34 11.22
C ILE A 124 9.92 -2.55 12.51
N GLU A 125 9.72 -1.23 12.48
CA GLU A 125 9.96 -0.36 13.63
C GLU A 125 9.12 -0.78 14.85
N VAL A 126 7.88 -1.20 14.65
CA VAL A 126 6.99 -1.67 15.74
C VAL A 126 7.38 -3.05 16.26
N GLN A 127 7.91 -3.93 15.41
CA GLN A 127 8.39 -5.25 15.85
C GLN A 127 9.64 -5.16 16.74
N GLU A 128 10.44 -4.11 16.56
CA GLU A 128 11.65 -3.88 17.37
C GLU A 128 11.37 -3.30 18.77
N ILE A 129 10.13 -2.86 19.05
CA ILE A 129 9.69 -2.32 20.35
C ILE A 129 9.26 -3.43 21.30
#